data_AF-A0A4Y2GLL5-F1
#
_entry.id   AF-A0A4Y2GLL5-F1
#
_cell.length_a   1.000
_cell.length_b   1.000
_cell.length_c   1.000
_cell.angle_alpha   90.00
_cell.angle_beta   90.00
_cell.angle_gamma   90.00
#
_symmetry.space_group_name_H-M   'P 1'
#
loop_
_entity.id
_entity.type
_entity.pdbx_description
1 polymer ?
#
loop_
_entity_poly.entity_id
_entity_poly.type
_entity_poly.pdbx_seq_one_letter_code
_entity_poly.pdbx_strand_id
1 'polypeptide(L)'
;MLLLRKPGAVSFYILTVNGLRCITFQQACQEYGLFRGDQQWHDALNEAAQFQSPRQLRMLFAMICGFGEVEDVPDLWEQHQGSLCENFVHSYSEQTGPHCALADIEELLTSYNLSLQKLYLPTVDLPVSVLKRANFDVVEEQAKANNYTMQLNSEQRNVVGILLSAVKTTLQIHSSVIFRWSCRERKNLCSFNFAAHNTL
;
A
#
# COMPACT_ATOMS: atom_id res chain seq x y z
N MET A 1 0.01 -8.48 -17.44
CA MET A 1 0.42 -9.20 -18.67
C MET A 1 1.94 -9.14 -18.85
N LEU A 2 2.69 -9.86 -18.02
CA LEU A 2 4.16 -9.94 -18.13
C LEU A 2 4.62 -10.85 -19.29
N LEU A 3 3.85 -11.91 -19.59
CA LEU A 3 4.14 -12.87 -20.67
C LEU A 3 4.02 -12.27 -22.08
N LEU A 4 3.31 -11.15 -22.24
CA LEU A 4 3.19 -10.44 -23.53
C LEU A 4 4.38 -9.53 -23.85
N ARG A 5 5.34 -9.38 -22.94
CA ARG A 5 6.50 -8.51 -23.15
C ARG A 5 7.52 -9.12 -24.12
N LYS A 6 7.34 -10.40 -24.50
CA LYS A 6 8.09 -11.09 -25.55
C LYS A 6 7.42 -10.89 -26.93
N PRO A 7 8.18 -10.50 -27.97
CA PRO A 7 7.68 -10.52 -29.34
C PRO A 7 7.25 -11.94 -29.74
N GLY A 8 6.04 -12.10 -30.28
CA GLY A 8 5.54 -13.38 -30.80
C GLY A 8 4.60 -14.17 -29.85
N ALA A 9 4.19 -13.61 -28.71
CA ALA A 9 3.23 -14.24 -27.81
C ALA A 9 1.79 -14.22 -28.37
N VAL A 10 1.51 -15.12 -29.32
CA VAL A 10 0.17 -15.45 -29.80
C VAL A 10 -0.06 -16.94 -29.52
N SER A 11 -1.10 -17.27 -28.74
CA SER A 11 -1.54 -18.64 -28.37
C SER A 11 -0.95 -19.27 -27.09
N PHE A 12 -1.64 -20.32 -26.63
CA PHE A 12 -1.47 -21.23 -25.47
C PHE A 12 -0.03 -21.66 -25.12
N TYR A 13 0.93 -21.38 -26.00
CA TYR A 13 2.36 -21.68 -25.85
C TYR A 13 3.09 -20.81 -24.82
N ILE A 14 2.47 -19.73 -24.33
CA ILE A 14 2.99 -18.93 -23.21
C ILE A 14 3.07 -19.69 -21.88
N LEU A 15 2.41 -20.84 -21.76
CA LEU A 15 2.53 -21.74 -20.62
C LEU A 15 3.68 -22.76 -20.77
N THR A 16 4.34 -22.83 -21.92
CA THR A 16 5.47 -23.74 -22.11
C THR A 16 6.78 -23.00 -21.90
N VAL A 17 7.53 -23.36 -20.87
CA VAL A 17 8.85 -22.78 -20.54
C VAL A 17 9.90 -23.87 -20.58
N ASN A 18 10.98 -23.67 -21.34
CA ASN A 18 12.07 -24.66 -21.48
C ASN A 18 11.62 -26.08 -21.89
N GLY A 19 10.51 -26.20 -22.64
CA GLY A 19 9.96 -27.49 -23.07
C GLY A 19 9.02 -28.17 -22.07
N LEU A 20 8.81 -27.58 -20.89
CA LEU A 20 7.85 -28.05 -19.88
C LEU A 20 6.58 -27.21 -19.92
N ARG A 21 5.41 -27.84 -19.88
CA ARG A 21 4.12 -27.15 -19.86
C ARG A 21 3.72 -26.83 -18.42
N CYS A 22 3.78 -25.56 -18.04
CA CYS A 22 3.28 -25.05 -16.78
C CYS A 22 1.75 -25.14 -16.72
N ILE A 23 1.23 -25.31 -15.51
CA ILE A 23 -0.19 -25.54 -15.26
C ILE A 23 -0.93 -24.20 -15.12
N THR A 24 -0.24 -23.16 -14.64
CA THR A 24 -0.77 -21.81 -14.43
C THR A 24 0.12 -20.75 -15.07
N PHE A 25 -0.47 -19.59 -15.39
CA PHE A 25 0.27 -18.44 -15.92
C PHE A 25 1.29 -17.88 -14.91
N GLN A 26 1.02 -18.01 -13.61
CA GLN A 26 1.94 -17.63 -12.54
C GLN A 26 3.19 -18.51 -12.56
N GLN A 27 3.01 -19.83 -12.66
CA GLN A 27 4.12 -20.78 -12.76
C GLN A 27 4.95 -20.54 -14.02
N ALA A 28 4.30 -20.26 -15.16
CA ALA A 28 5.02 -19.88 -16.37
C ALA A 28 5.81 -18.58 -16.18
N CYS A 29 5.24 -17.56 -15.54
CA CYS A 29 5.96 -16.33 -15.20
C CYS A 29 7.15 -16.59 -14.27
N GLN A 30 7.01 -17.47 -13.27
CA GLN A 30 8.11 -17.87 -12.37
C GLN A 30 9.24 -18.55 -13.14
N GLU A 31 8.93 -19.54 -13.98
CA GLU A 31 9.91 -20.26 -14.82
C GLU A 31 10.59 -19.33 -15.84
N TYR A 32 9.90 -18.30 -16.31
CA TYR A 32 10.48 -17.25 -17.16
C TYR A 32 11.32 -16.22 -16.38
N GLY A 33 11.42 -16.33 -15.05
CA GLY A 33 12.07 -15.34 -14.19
C GLY A 33 11.36 -13.98 -14.17
N LEU A 34 10.07 -13.95 -14.54
CA LEU A 34 9.22 -12.76 -14.59
C LEU A 34 8.45 -12.53 -13.28
N PHE A 35 8.35 -13.54 -12.41
CA PHE A 35 7.73 -13.46 -11.09
C PHE A 35 8.82 -13.63 -10.03
N ARG A 36 8.99 -12.65 -9.15
CA ARG A 36 10.03 -12.65 -8.10
C ARG A 36 9.49 -12.98 -6.70
N GLY A 37 8.39 -13.74 -6.61
CA GLY A 37 7.66 -13.90 -5.35
C GLY A 37 7.21 -12.55 -4.81
N ASP A 38 7.30 -12.37 -3.49
CA ASP A 38 6.86 -11.14 -2.82
C ASP A 38 7.80 -9.94 -3.00
N GLN A 39 8.97 -10.09 -3.64
CA GLN A 39 9.96 -9.02 -3.80
C GLN A 39 9.37 -7.73 -4.38
N GLN A 40 8.43 -7.83 -5.32
CA GLN A 40 7.77 -6.66 -5.91
C GLN A 40 6.99 -5.83 -4.89
N TRP A 41 6.48 -6.46 -3.84
CA TRP A 41 5.78 -5.81 -2.73
C TRP A 41 6.76 -5.15 -1.76
N HIS A 42 7.91 -5.79 -1.48
CA HIS A 42 8.98 -5.16 -0.71
C HIS A 42 9.54 -3.93 -1.44
N ASP A 43 9.79 -4.02 -2.74
CA ASP A 43 10.27 -2.91 -3.56
C ASP A 43 9.26 -1.74 -3.53
N ALA A 44 7.97 -2.04 -3.70
CA ALA A 44 6.91 -1.04 -3.66
C ALA A 44 6.81 -0.32 -2.30
N LEU A 45 6.90 -1.07 -1.19
CA LEU A 45 6.86 -0.49 0.16
C LEU A 45 8.12 0.34 0.45
N ASN A 46 9.31 -0.13 0.03
CA ASN A 46 10.57 0.60 0.18
C ASN A 46 10.58 1.91 -0.61
N GLU A 47 10.11 1.90 -1.87
CA GLU A 47 9.99 3.11 -2.69
C GLU A 47 9.00 4.09 -2.07
N ALA A 48 7.84 3.59 -1.62
CA ALA A 48 6.83 4.43 -1.01
C ALA A 48 7.33 5.04 0.31
N ALA A 49 8.10 4.30 1.11
CA ALA A 49 8.60 4.75 2.42
C ALA A 49 9.46 6.02 2.34
N GLN A 50 10.08 6.30 1.19
CA GLN A 50 10.88 7.50 0.99
C GLN A 50 10.06 8.79 0.88
N PHE A 51 8.78 8.70 0.51
CA PHE A 51 7.97 9.87 0.14
C PHE A 51 6.57 9.90 0.75
N GLN A 52 6.06 8.78 1.27
CA GLN A 52 4.72 8.67 1.83
C GLN A 52 4.73 8.86 3.34
N SER A 53 3.63 9.39 3.88
CA SER A 53 3.40 9.35 5.32
C SER A 53 3.16 7.91 5.81
N PRO A 54 3.46 7.59 7.08
CA PRO A 54 3.22 6.25 7.63
C PRO A 54 1.78 5.76 7.46
N ARG A 55 0.78 6.64 7.56
CA ARG A 55 -0.63 6.27 7.29
C ARG A 55 -0.85 5.86 5.83
N GLN A 56 -0.27 6.59 4.87
CA GLN A 56 -0.35 6.22 3.45
C GLN A 56 0.38 4.91 3.16
N LEU A 57 1.48 4.62 3.86
CA LEU A 57 2.15 3.33 3.80
C LEU A 57 1.26 2.20 4.34
N ARG A 58 0.56 2.41 5.47
CA ARG A 58 -0.42 1.45 5.99
C ARG A 58 -1.57 1.20 5.00
N MET A 59 -2.04 2.22 4.29
CA MET A 59 -3.03 2.07 3.21
C MET A 59 -2.49 1.24 2.04
N LEU A 60 -1.23 1.48 1.63
CA LEU A 60 -0.58 0.68 0.59
C LEU A 60 -0.42 -0.77 1.01
N PHE A 61 0.02 -1.02 2.25
CA PHE A 61 0.13 -2.36 2.82
C PHE A 61 -1.22 -3.09 2.78
N ALA A 62 -2.29 -2.46 3.27
CA ALA A 62 -3.63 -3.07 3.24
C ALA A 62 -4.11 -3.37 1.80
N MET A 63 -3.80 -2.50 0.84
CA MET A 63 -4.10 -2.72 -0.57
C MET A 63 -3.30 -3.90 -1.15
N ILE A 64 -2.01 -4.02 -0.82
CA ILE A 64 -1.16 -5.14 -1.22
C ILE A 64 -1.72 -6.45 -0.65
N CYS A 65 -2.11 -6.49 0.63
CA CYS A 65 -2.74 -7.68 1.22
C CYS A 65 -4.09 -8.02 0.57
N GLY A 66 -4.86 -7.01 0.14
CA GLY A 66 -6.15 -7.19 -0.51
C GLY A 66 -6.09 -7.70 -1.95
N PHE A 67 -5.05 -7.35 -2.71
CA PHE A 67 -5.00 -7.58 -4.16
C PHE A 67 -3.70 -8.21 -4.68
N GLY A 68 -2.63 -8.17 -3.91
CA GLY A 68 -1.28 -8.51 -4.35
C GLY A 68 -0.95 -10.00 -4.36
N GLU A 69 -1.86 -10.88 -3.94
CA GLU A 69 -1.59 -12.33 -3.82
C GLU A 69 -0.27 -12.61 -3.09
N VAL A 70 -0.04 -11.91 -1.97
CA VAL A 70 1.18 -12.01 -1.15
C VAL A 70 1.31 -13.43 -0.59
N GLU A 71 2.49 -14.03 -0.73
CA GLU A 71 2.76 -15.39 -0.25
C GLU A 71 3.01 -15.42 1.27
N ASP A 72 3.78 -14.46 1.81
CA ASP A 72 4.12 -14.34 3.23
C ASP A 72 3.87 -12.92 3.77
N VAL A 73 2.63 -12.67 4.18
CA VAL A 73 2.25 -11.39 4.80
C VAL A 73 2.95 -11.14 6.13
N PRO A 74 3.17 -12.13 7.02
CA PRO A 74 3.99 -11.96 8.22
C PRO A 74 5.42 -11.45 7.95
N ASP A 75 6.14 -12.01 6.98
CA ASP A 75 7.48 -11.52 6.61
C ASP A 75 7.44 -10.10 6.05
N LEU A 76 6.47 -9.81 5.18
CA LEU A 76 6.25 -8.47 4.65
C LEU A 76 5.97 -7.45 5.77
N TRP A 77 5.20 -7.83 6.78
CA TRP A 77 4.99 -6.99 7.97
C TRP A 77 6.29 -6.82 8.76
N GLU A 78 6.99 -7.91 9.10
CA GLU A 78 8.18 -7.88 9.95
C GLU A 78 9.27 -6.95 9.38
N GLN A 79 9.48 -7.00 8.07
CA GLN A 79 10.49 -6.19 7.39
C GLN A 79 10.11 -4.69 7.27
N HIS A 80 8.82 -4.37 7.24
CA HIS A 80 8.35 -3.00 6.97
C HIS A 80 7.68 -2.30 8.16
N GLN A 81 7.45 -3.01 9.27
CA GLN A 81 6.75 -2.47 10.45
C GLN A 81 7.38 -1.19 10.99
N GLY A 82 8.71 -1.04 10.91
CA GLY A 82 9.42 0.16 11.36
C GLY A 82 8.92 1.43 10.66
N SER A 83 8.84 1.40 9.33
CA SER A 83 8.30 2.51 8.52
C SER A 83 6.78 2.66 8.70
N LEU A 84 6.07 1.54 8.84
CA LEU A 84 4.61 1.53 9.02
C LEU A 84 4.17 2.09 10.38
N CYS A 85 5.02 2.04 11.40
CA CYS A 85 4.72 2.55 12.74
C CYS A 85 5.53 3.80 13.14
N GLU A 86 6.32 4.38 12.24
CA GLU A 86 7.23 5.50 12.52
C GLU A 86 6.53 6.67 13.24
N ASN A 87 5.30 7.02 12.84
CA ASN A 87 4.53 8.10 13.45
C ASN A 87 4.13 7.82 14.91
N PHE A 88 4.18 6.57 15.36
CA PHE A 88 3.82 6.16 16.71
C PHE A 88 5.04 6.06 17.64
N VAL A 89 6.24 5.84 17.11
CA VAL A 89 7.47 5.64 17.91
C VAL A 89 7.82 6.87 18.77
N HIS A 90 7.45 8.08 18.33
CA HIS A 90 7.69 9.29 19.13
C HIS A 90 6.70 9.48 20.27
N SER A 91 5.54 8.80 20.20
CA SER A 91 4.46 8.94 21.18
C SER A 91 4.31 7.71 22.09
N TYR A 92 4.94 6.59 21.74
CA TYR A 92 4.74 5.28 22.36
C TYR A 92 6.05 4.47 22.37
N SER A 93 6.16 3.46 23.24
CA SER A 93 7.34 2.59 23.29
C SER A 93 7.49 1.77 22.00
N GLU A 94 8.69 1.23 21.77
CA GLU A 94 9.00 0.33 20.64
C GLU A 94 8.03 -0.85 20.52
N GLN A 95 7.42 -1.27 21.64
CA GLN A 95 6.46 -2.36 21.69
C GLN A 95 5.05 -1.90 21.33
N THR A 96 4.65 -0.69 21.72
CA THR A 96 3.28 -0.20 21.51
C THR A 96 3.07 0.39 20.11
N GLY A 97 4.10 0.95 19.48
CA GLY A 97 4.02 1.49 18.11
C GLY A 97 3.49 0.50 17.06
N PRO A 98 4.07 -0.71 16.96
CA PRO A 98 3.59 -1.76 16.05
C PRO A 98 2.13 -2.15 16.28
N HIS A 99 1.69 -2.24 17.54
CA HIS A 99 0.29 -2.56 17.88
C HIS A 99 -0.67 -1.47 17.41
N CYS A 100 -0.31 -0.19 17.56
CA CYS A 100 -1.10 0.91 17.02
C CYS A 100 -1.21 0.85 15.49
N ALA A 101 -0.10 0.55 14.81
CA ALA A 101 -0.09 0.40 13.36
C ALA A 101 -0.94 -0.78 12.87
N LEU A 102 -0.88 -1.93 13.56
CA LEU A 102 -1.73 -3.08 13.27
C LEU A 102 -3.21 -2.77 13.48
N ALA A 103 -3.58 -2.03 14.53
CA ALA A 103 -4.96 -1.62 14.75
C ALA A 103 -5.50 -0.70 13.63
N ASP A 104 -4.69 0.26 13.18
CA ASP A 104 -5.02 1.09 12.00
C ASP A 104 -5.17 0.23 10.74
N ILE A 105 -4.32 -0.79 10.55
CA ILE A 105 -4.37 -1.70 9.40
C ILE A 105 -5.64 -2.57 9.44
N GLU A 106 -6.06 -3.08 10.60
CA GLU A 106 -7.29 -3.87 10.76
C GLU A 106 -8.52 -3.07 10.28
N GLU A 107 -8.61 -1.78 10.61
CA GLU A 107 -9.67 -0.90 10.09
C GLU A 107 -9.62 -0.80 8.56
N LEU A 108 -8.44 -0.61 7.97
CA LEU A 108 -8.26 -0.52 6.53
C LEU A 108 -8.61 -1.84 5.81
N LEU A 109 -8.23 -2.98 6.39
CA LEU A 109 -8.49 -4.33 5.85
C LEU A 109 -9.97 -4.68 5.79
N THR A 110 -10.79 -4.07 6.65
CA THR A 110 -12.25 -4.28 6.66
C THR A 110 -12.87 -3.97 5.29
N SER A 111 -12.34 -2.97 4.57
CA SER A 111 -12.78 -2.61 3.21
C SER A 111 -12.53 -3.70 2.17
N TYR A 112 -11.64 -4.65 2.45
CA TYR A 112 -11.26 -5.77 1.60
C TYR A 112 -11.81 -7.12 2.11
N ASN A 113 -12.67 -7.12 3.14
CA ASN A 113 -13.17 -8.32 3.83
C ASN A 113 -12.05 -9.20 4.43
N LEU A 114 -10.90 -8.60 4.74
CA LEU A 114 -9.77 -9.22 5.41
C LEU A 114 -9.73 -8.84 6.89
N SER A 115 -8.92 -9.56 7.66
CA SER A 115 -8.60 -9.26 9.06
C SER A 115 -7.16 -9.66 9.33
N LEU A 116 -6.53 -9.11 10.37
CA LEU A 116 -5.16 -9.49 10.75
C LEU A 116 -5.04 -11.00 11.00
N GLN A 117 -6.06 -11.60 11.61
CA GLN A 117 -6.11 -13.05 11.85
C GLN A 117 -6.07 -13.86 10.54
N LYS A 118 -6.78 -13.43 9.49
CA LYS A 118 -6.74 -14.10 8.18
C LYS A 118 -5.39 -13.98 7.49
N LEU A 119 -4.61 -12.95 7.85
CA LEU A 119 -3.28 -12.69 7.32
C LEU A 119 -2.16 -13.24 8.22
N TYR A 120 -2.50 -14.03 9.25
CA TYR A 120 -1.55 -14.59 10.23
C TYR A 120 -0.73 -13.53 10.98
N LEU A 121 -1.27 -12.31 11.11
CA LEU A 121 -0.65 -11.22 11.85
C LEU A 121 -1.12 -11.20 13.32
N PRO A 122 -0.31 -10.63 14.24
CA PRO A 122 -0.69 -10.51 15.65
C PRO A 122 -1.99 -9.73 15.82
N THR A 123 -2.97 -10.33 16.52
CA THR A 123 -4.19 -9.63 16.90
C THR A 123 -3.91 -8.68 18.05
N VAL A 124 -4.43 -7.46 17.95
CA VAL A 124 -4.15 -6.40 18.89
C VAL A 124 -5.31 -6.23 19.86
N ASP A 125 -5.07 -6.48 21.15
CA ASP A 125 -5.99 -6.11 22.23
C ASP A 125 -5.49 -4.82 22.88
N LEU A 126 -5.77 -3.67 22.25
CA LEU A 126 -5.36 -2.36 22.75
C LEU A 126 -6.51 -1.67 23.50
N PRO A 127 -6.22 -0.96 24.61
CA PRO A 127 -7.21 -0.10 25.26
C PRO A 127 -7.75 0.97 24.31
N VAL A 128 -9.08 1.19 24.34
CA VAL A 128 -9.80 2.16 23.48
C VAL A 128 -9.21 3.58 23.51
N SER A 129 -8.56 3.97 24.61
CA SER A 129 -7.89 5.26 24.76
C SER A 129 -6.68 5.44 23.85
N VAL A 130 -5.97 4.37 23.48
CA VAL A 130 -4.83 4.38 22.57
C VAL A 130 -5.31 4.49 21.11
N LEU A 131 -6.36 3.74 20.77
CA LEU A 131 -7.01 3.80 19.44
C LEU A 131 -7.54 5.21 19.13
N LYS A 132 -8.13 5.90 20.12
CA LYS A 132 -8.64 7.27 19.96
C LYS A 132 -7.57 8.30 19.61
N ARG A 133 -6.29 8.08 19.98
CA ARG A 133 -5.19 9.03 19.72
C ARG A 133 -4.42 8.72 18.42
N ALA A 134 -4.63 7.55 17.82
CA ALA A 134 -4.17 7.22 16.47
C ALA A 134 -5.03 7.88 15.38
N ASN A 135 -6.28 8.21 15.70
CA ASN A 135 -7.13 9.03 14.86
C ASN A 135 -6.65 10.48 14.88
N PHE A 136 -5.98 10.90 13.82
CA PHE A 136 -5.79 12.31 13.49
C PHE A 136 -7.18 12.96 13.40
N ASP A 137 -7.58 13.68 14.45
CA ASP A 137 -8.82 14.45 14.45
C ASP A 137 -8.62 15.64 13.51
N VAL A 138 -9.06 15.43 12.26
CA VAL A 138 -8.96 16.41 11.19
C VAL A 138 -9.59 17.74 11.62
N VAL A 139 -10.63 17.72 12.45
CA VAL A 139 -11.34 18.93 12.88
C VAL A 139 -10.53 19.68 13.94
N GLU A 140 -10.00 18.98 14.93
CA GLU A 140 -9.17 19.58 15.98
C GLU A 140 -7.87 20.16 15.40
N GLU A 141 -7.18 19.40 14.55
CA GLU A 141 -5.92 19.82 13.93
C GLU A 141 -6.14 20.96 12.93
N GLN A 142 -7.27 20.96 12.19
CA GLN A 142 -7.64 22.10 11.35
C GLN A 142 -7.94 23.35 12.18
N ALA A 143 -8.56 23.21 13.34
CA ALA A 143 -8.81 24.34 14.24
C ALA A 143 -7.49 24.94 14.77
N LYS A 144 -6.53 24.09 15.17
CA LYS A 144 -5.17 24.52 15.55
C LYS A 144 -4.44 25.20 14.40
N ALA A 145 -4.48 24.62 13.20
CA ALA A 145 -3.87 25.20 12.01
C ALA A 145 -4.45 26.58 11.68
N ASN A 146 -5.77 26.75 11.78
CA ASN A 146 -6.44 28.03 11.59
C ASN A 146 -5.99 29.06 12.63
N ASN A 147 -5.92 28.66 13.91
CA ASN A 147 -5.46 29.51 15.00
C ASN A 147 -4.02 30.00 14.75
N TYR A 148 -3.09 29.09 14.43
CA TYR A 148 -1.70 29.47 14.12
C TYR A 148 -1.61 30.37 12.89
N THR A 149 -2.42 30.13 11.86
CA THR A 149 -2.45 30.96 10.63
C THR A 149 -2.87 32.40 10.92
N MET A 150 -3.76 32.61 11.90
CA MET A 150 -4.16 33.94 12.35
C MET A 150 -3.03 34.71 13.05
N GLN A 151 -2.07 34.01 13.65
CA GLN A 151 -0.94 34.61 14.36
C GLN A 151 0.27 34.94 13.46
N LEU A 152 0.26 34.49 12.20
CA LEU A 152 1.38 34.72 11.28
C LEU A 152 1.49 36.18 10.83
N ASN A 153 2.73 36.67 10.74
CA ASN A 153 3.04 37.93 10.06
C ASN A 153 3.02 37.77 8.52
N SER A 154 3.19 38.87 7.78
CA SER A 154 3.12 38.89 6.31
C SER A 154 4.13 37.96 5.65
N GLU A 155 5.37 37.96 6.13
CA GLU A 155 6.46 37.13 5.58
C GLU A 155 6.24 35.65 5.84
N GLN A 156 5.86 35.29 7.06
CA GLN A 156 5.54 33.90 7.42
C GLN A 156 4.33 33.38 6.64
N ARG A 157 3.30 34.21 6.47
CA ARG A 157 2.11 33.85 5.69
C ARG A 157 2.45 33.60 4.22
N ASN A 158 3.37 34.38 3.66
CA ASN A 158 3.86 34.19 2.29
C ASN A 158 4.57 32.83 2.14
N VAL A 159 5.50 32.52 3.04
CA VAL A 159 6.23 31.23 3.04
C VAL A 159 5.27 30.04 3.20
N VAL A 160 4.34 30.11 4.15
CA VAL A 160 3.33 29.06 4.36
C VAL A 160 2.45 28.88 3.12
N GLY A 161 2.04 29.97 2.46
CA GLY A 161 1.27 29.93 1.22
C GLY A 161 2.01 29.19 0.10
N ILE A 162 3.30 29.46 -0.09
CA ILE A 162 4.14 28.78 -1.07
C ILE A 162 4.22 27.28 -0.74
N LEU A 163 4.52 26.92 0.50
CA LEU A 163 4.63 25.52 0.93
C LEU A 163 3.32 24.76 0.75
N LEU A 164 2.18 25.33 1.18
CA LEU A 164 0.87 24.70 1.03
C LEU A 164 0.49 24.51 -0.44
N SER A 165 0.85 25.46 -1.31
CA SER A 165 0.62 25.33 -2.76
C SER A 165 1.43 24.18 -3.36
N ALA A 166 2.72 24.07 -2.99
CA ALA A 166 3.60 23.01 -3.46
C ALA A 166 3.13 21.63 -2.96
N VAL A 167 2.75 21.51 -1.69
CA VAL A 167 2.23 20.26 -1.11
C VAL A 167 0.95 19.81 -1.82
N LYS A 168 0.02 20.72 -2.11
CA LYS A 168 -1.21 20.39 -2.86
C LYS A 168 -0.89 19.85 -4.25
N THR A 169 0.06 20.47 -4.96
CA THR A 169 0.52 19.99 -6.27
C THR A 169 1.14 18.61 -6.17
N THR A 170 2.01 18.37 -5.19
CA THR A 170 2.66 17.07 -4.97
C THR A 170 1.65 15.98 -4.59
N LEU A 171 0.66 16.27 -3.75
CA LEU A 171 -0.42 15.34 -3.39
C LEU A 171 -1.31 14.99 -4.60
N GLN A 172 -1.55 15.93 -5.51
CA GLN A 172 -2.23 15.66 -6.78
C GLN A 172 -1.41 14.73 -7.69
N ILE A 173 -0.08 14.90 -7.71
CA ILE A 173 0.81 14.03 -8.48
C ILE A 173 0.87 12.64 -7.84
N HIS A 174 1.01 12.53 -6.52
CA HIS A 174 1.08 11.24 -5.82
C HIS A 174 -0.23 10.46 -5.83
N SER A 175 -1.37 11.11 -5.63
CA SER A 175 -2.68 10.47 -5.84
C SER A 175 -2.82 10.00 -7.28
N SER A 176 -2.37 10.79 -8.26
CA SER A 176 -2.31 10.38 -9.66
C SER A 176 -1.35 9.22 -9.89
N VAL A 177 -0.22 9.11 -9.19
CA VAL A 177 0.76 8.01 -9.34
C VAL A 177 0.26 6.73 -8.67
N ILE A 178 -0.37 6.80 -7.50
CA ILE A 178 -1.04 5.66 -6.85
C ILE A 178 -2.22 5.21 -7.73
N PHE A 179 -2.99 6.13 -8.31
CA PHE A 179 -4.02 5.80 -9.29
C PHE A 179 -3.42 5.26 -10.58
N ARG A 180 -2.26 5.75 -11.04
CA ARG A 180 -1.58 5.28 -12.25
C ARG A 180 -0.94 3.90 -12.03
N TRP A 181 -0.48 3.58 -10.82
CA TRP A 181 -0.10 2.24 -10.36
C TRP A 181 -1.32 1.32 -10.34
N SER A 182 -2.40 1.73 -9.64
CA SER A 182 -3.68 1.02 -9.62
C SER A 182 -4.28 0.84 -11.01
N CYS A 183 -4.08 1.76 -11.96
CA CYS A 183 -4.53 1.65 -13.36
C CYS A 183 -3.57 0.87 -14.26
N ARG A 184 -2.26 0.94 -14.03
CA ARG A 184 -1.27 0.10 -14.73
C ARG A 184 -1.46 -1.36 -14.35
N GLU A 185 -1.84 -1.62 -13.10
CA GLU A 185 -2.23 -2.95 -12.63
C GLU A 185 -3.69 -3.30 -12.93
N ARG A 186 -4.67 -2.36 -12.90
CA ARG A 186 -6.05 -2.63 -13.39
C ARG A 186 -6.11 -2.92 -14.89
N LYS A 187 -5.25 -2.34 -15.72
CA LYS A 187 -5.12 -2.78 -17.12
C LYS A 187 -4.55 -4.20 -17.23
N ASN A 188 -3.89 -4.71 -16.19
CA ASN A 188 -3.45 -6.10 -16.11
C ASN A 188 -4.49 -7.01 -15.42
N LEU A 189 -5.34 -6.50 -14.52
CA LEU A 189 -6.37 -7.24 -13.77
C LEU A 189 -7.76 -7.26 -14.45
N CYS A 190 -8.18 -6.19 -15.14
CA CYS A 190 -9.43 -6.19 -15.93
C CYS A 190 -9.35 -7.11 -17.16
N SER A 191 -8.15 -7.48 -17.60
CA SER A 191 -7.95 -8.53 -18.61
C SER A 191 -8.09 -9.95 -18.05
N PHE A 192 -8.00 -10.12 -16.72
CA PHE A 192 -8.16 -11.42 -16.06
C PHE A 192 -9.64 -11.78 -15.82
N ASN A 193 -10.49 -10.80 -15.50
CA ASN A 193 -11.90 -11.08 -15.21
C ASN A 193 -12.83 -11.17 -16.44
N PHE A 194 -12.37 -10.87 -17.65
CA PHE A 194 -13.20 -11.06 -18.87
C PHE A 194 -12.97 -12.41 -19.56
N ALA A 195 -11.98 -13.21 -19.14
CA ALA A 195 -11.71 -14.53 -19.72
C ALA A 195 -12.31 -15.71 -18.92
N ALA A 196 -12.90 -15.45 -17.74
CA ALA A 196 -13.45 -16.50 -16.87
C ALA A 196 -14.97 -16.70 -16.97
N HIS A 197 -15.68 -15.98 -17.85
CA HIS A 197 -17.14 -16.02 -17.91
C HIS A 197 -17.76 -16.24 -19.31
N ASN A 198 -17.05 -16.87 -20.24
CA ASN A 198 -17.65 -17.40 -21.47
C ASN A 198 -17.05 -18.76 -21.84
N THR A 199 -17.45 -19.80 -21.10
CA THR A 199 -17.50 -21.18 -21.59
C THR A 199 -18.60 -21.91 -20.82
N LEU A 200 -19.83 -21.73 -21.30
CA LEU A 200 -20.76 -22.83 -21.58
C LEU A 200 -21.14 -22.70 -23.05
#